data_AF-A0A8S3TBI8-F1
#
_entry.id   AF-A0A8S3TBI8-F1
#
_cell.length_a   1.000
_cell.length_b   1.000
_cell.length_c   1.000
_cell.angle_alpha   90.00
_cell.angle_beta   90.00
_cell.angle_gamma   90.00
#
_symmetry.space_group_name_H-M   'P 1'
#
loop_
_entity.id
_entity.type
_entity.pdbx_description
1 polymer ?
#
loop_
_entity_poly.entity_id
_entity_poly.type
_entity_poly.pdbx_seq_one_letter_code
_entity_poly.pdbx_strand_id
1 'polypeptide(L)'
;MLYGKAVSRAVRGFMLVDTALHTLMTNEIFGHDVLEEHENEINHSSSIEHPLLTEACEIYEHLQEEKISLQDALESQTLQAIQELLQKKRNELKQSRTSKLWLSFLDMVAILKRFLIAERTGDWLLHLSTLKEMLPYLAASGHNLYTKSAYFYLSQMQNLESDHPDIHAHFMNGKHVVRRSDRFWAGLSTDLVIEQVLMRSVKSTGGLTRGRGMGEVQRTLWLLSIPTLAEYNHAMQQLTGTGYKTSDQHIENSKSRMERDNKDSNLLTEFLTERNPFTKEGRKIPKGQSNS
;
A
#
# COMPACT_ATOMS: atom_id res chain seq x y z
N MET A 1 8.14 18.36 -4.98
CA MET A 1 8.21 16.92 -5.29
C MET A 1 8.67 16.18 -4.03
N LEU A 2 7.86 15.24 -3.55
CA LEU A 2 8.29 14.33 -2.49
C LEU A 2 9.30 13.36 -3.10
N TYR A 3 10.54 13.34 -2.61
CA TYR A 3 11.52 12.34 -3.04
C TYR A 3 10.94 10.92 -2.89
N GLY A 4 11.23 9.98 -3.80
CA GLY A 4 10.68 8.61 -3.73
C GLY A 4 10.83 7.88 -2.38
N LYS A 5 11.87 8.20 -1.59
CA LYS A 5 12.03 7.71 -0.19
C LYS A 5 10.97 8.27 0.77
N ALA A 6 10.49 9.49 0.56
CA ALA A 6 9.43 10.09 1.35
C ALA A 6 8.08 9.44 1.05
N VAL A 7 7.78 9.15 -0.23
CA VAL A 7 6.55 8.44 -0.64
C VAL A 7 6.50 7.04 -0.02
N SER A 8 7.58 6.26 -0.16
CA SER A 8 7.67 4.92 0.44
C SER A 8 7.47 4.93 1.97
N ARG A 9 8.05 5.90 2.68
CA ARG A 9 7.84 6.05 4.13
C ARG A 9 6.41 6.43 4.49
N ALA A 10 5.77 7.31 3.71
CA ALA A 10 4.38 7.70 3.94
C ALA A 10 3.43 6.51 3.74
N VAL A 11 3.60 5.77 2.64
CA VAL A 11 2.81 4.55 2.36
C VAL A 11 2.97 3.56 3.50
N ARG A 12 4.20 3.27 3.95
CA ARG A 12 4.44 2.41 5.12
C ARG A 12 3.72 2.93 6.36
N GLY A 13 3.83 4.22 6.66
CA GLY A 13 3.16 4.84 7.81
C GLY A 13 1.64 4.65 7.77
N PHE A 14 1.02 4.83 6.60
CA PHE A 14 -0.41 4.57 6.42
C PHE A 14 -0.78 3.11 6.64
N MET A 15 0.01 2.17 6.11
CA MET A 15 -0.25 0.74 6.34
C MET A 15 -0.15 0.35 7.81
N LEU A 16 0.82 0.89 8.55
CA LEU A 16 0.97 0.59 9.97
C LEU A 16 -0.20 1.11 10.81
N VAL A 17 -0.65 2.34 10.53
CA VAL A 17 -1.81 2.94 11.22
C VAL A 17 -3.10 2.20 10.85
N ASP A 18 -3.25 1.85 9.58
CA ASP A 18 -4.38 1.04 9.10
C ASP A 18 -4.44 -0.32 9.78
N THR A 19 -3.30 -1.03 9.89
CA THR A 19 -3.21 -2.30 10.62
C THR A 19 -3.62 -2.11 12.08
N ALA A 20 -3.04 -1.14 12.78
CA ALA A 20 -3.34 -0.92 14.20
C ALA A 20 -4.84 -0.61 14.45
N LEU A 21 -5.47 0.19 13.60
CA LEU A 21 -6.90 0.49 13.70
C LEU A 21 -7.78 -0.72 13.40
N HIS A 22 -7.43 -1.53 12.39
CA HIS A 22 -8.13 -2.79 12.12
C HIS A 22 -7.97 -3.76 13.29
N THR A 23 -6.78 -3.88 13.87
CA THR A 23 -6.54 -4.71 15.07
C THR A 23 -7.43 -4.29 16.24
N LEU A 24 -7.59 -2.99 16.49
CA LEU A 24 -8.52 -2.50 17.52
C LEU A 24 -9.97 -2.91 17.22
N MET A 25 -10.41 -2.75 15.97
CA MET A 25 -11.76 -3.13 15.57
C MET A 25 -11.98 -4.65 15.69
N THR A 26 -11.05 -5.46 15.21
CA THR A 26 -11.17 -6.93 15.25
C THR A 26 -11.12 -7.45 16.68
N ASN A 27 -10.30 -6.86 17.55
CA ASN A 27 -10.28 -7.21 18.97
C ASN A 27 -11.61 -6.90 19.66
N GLU A 28 -12.28 -5.80 19.31
CA GLU A 28 -13.62 -5.51 19.84
C GLU A 28 -14.73 -6.39 19.27
N ILE A 29 -14.55 -6.98 18.07
CA ILE A 29 -15.53 -7.88 17.45
C ILE A 29 -15.35 -9.31 17.97
N PHE A 30 -14.13 -9.84 17.87
CA PHE A 30 -13.83 -11.24 18.13
C PHE A 30 -13.21 -11.49 19.50
N GLY A 31 -12.79 -10.43 20.22
CA GLY A 31 -12.23 -10.55 21.57
C GLY A 31 -13.25 -10.45 22.70
N HIS A 32 -14.49 -10.00 22.42
CA HIS A 32 -15.54 -9.85 23.44
C HIS A 32 -16.34 -11.13 23.72
N ASP A 33 -16.51 -12.04 22.74
CA ASP A 33 -17.28 -13.29 22.92
C ASP A 33 -16.64 -14.28 23.90
N VAL A 34 -15.40 -14.06 24.34
CA VAL A 34 -14.67 -14.96 25.25
C VAL A 34 -14.73 -14.50 26.71
N LEU A 35 -15.06 -13.23 26.97
CA LEU A 35 -15.09 -12.69 28.33
C LEU A 35 -16.38 -13.00 29.10
N GLU A 36 -17.45 -13.45 28.43
CA GLU A 36 -18.66 -13.91 29.13
C GLU A 36 -18.58 -15.37 29.59
N GLU A 37 -17.63 -16.17 29.07
CA GLU A 37 -17.48 -17.60 29.46
C GLU A 37 -16.25 -17.89 30.34
N HIS A 38 -15.28 -16.98 30.44
CA HIS A 38 -14.04 -17.23 31.19
C HIS A 38 -13.75 -16.16 32.24
N GLU A 39 -14.62 -16.03 33.25
CA GLU A 39 -14.24 -15.37 34.52
C GLU A 39 -13.30 -16.23 35.39
N ASN A 40 -12.97 -17.46 35.00
CA ASN A 40 -12.04 -18.31 35.72
C ASN A 40 -10.90 -18.79 34.82
N GLU A 41 -9.69 -18.31 35.17
CA GLU A 41 -8.36 -18.80 34.81
C GLU A 41 -7.53 -17.87 33.88
N ILE A 42 -6.73 -17.05 34.56
CA ILE A 42 -5.61 -16.29 34.03
C ILE A 42 -4.53 -17.29 33.58
N ASN A 43 -4.33 -17.44 32.28
CA ASN A 43 -3.09 -17.98 31.70
C ASN A 43 -2.71 -17.18 30.45
N HIS A 44 -1.62 -16.42 30.57
CA HIS A 44 -0.95 -15.76 29.45
C HIS A 44 -0.34 -16.81 28.50
N SER A 45 -1.01 -17.10 27.38
CA SER A 45 -0.45 -17.50 26.06
C SER A 45 -1.37 -18.43 25.22
N SER A 46 -2.70 -18.35 25.33
CA SER A 46 -3.60 -19.05 24.41
C SER A 46 -4.02 -18.13 23.26
N SER A 47 -3.71 -18.53 22.04
CA SER A 47 -4.32 -17.95 20.83
C SER A 47 -5.83 -18.05 20.96
N ILE A 48 -6.50 -16.90 21.01
CA ILE A 48 -7.95 -16.79 21.12
C ILE A 48 -8.52 -17.16 19.74
N GLU A 49 -8.92 -18.42 19.54
CA GLU A 49 -9.44 -18.91 18.26
C GLU A 49 -10.96 -18.78 18.23
N HIS A 50 -11.45 -17.71 17.60
CA HIS A 50 -12.86 -17.56 17.28
C HIS A 50 -13.23 -18.50 16.12
N PRO A 51 -14.33 -19.28 16.19
CA PRO A 51 -14.64 -20.33 15.20
C PRO A 51 -14.72 -19.81 13.75
N LEU A 52 -15.29 -18.61 13.54
CA LEU A 52 -15.28 -17.96 12.22
C LEU A 52 -13.87 -17.63 11.70
N LEU A 53 -12.93 -17.28 12.58
CA LEU A 53 -11.55 -16.98 12.17
C LEU A 53 -10.80 -18.26 11.81
N THR A 54 -11.01 -19.35 12.54
CA THR A 54 -10.43 -20.66 12.22
C THR A 54 -10.92 -21.15 10.87
N GLU A 55 -12.23 -21.10 10.61
CA GLU A 55 -12.80 -21.49 9.31
C GLU A 55 -12.34 -20.57 8.18
N ALA A 56 -12.19 -19.27 8.43
CA ALA A 56 -11.61 -18.35 7.44
C ALA A 56 -10.14 -18.66 7.12
N CYS A 57 -9.35 -19.08 8.11
CA CYS A 57 -7.98 -19.56 7.90
C CYS A 57 -7.97 -20.84 7.06
N GLU A 58 -8.86 -21.81 7.32
CA GLU A 58 -8.98 -23.04 6.53
C GLU A 58 -9.36 -22.73 5.07
N ILE A 59 -10.30 -21.82 4.83
CA ILE A 59 -10.66 -21.37 3.47
C ILE A 59 -9.44 -20.76 2.77
N TYR A 60 -8.65 -19.95 3.47
CA TYR A 60 -7.44 -19.34 2.93
C TYR A 60 -6.37 -20.39 2.59
N GLU A 61 -6.15 -21.38 3.46
CA GLU A 61 -5.24 -22.49 3.19
C GLU A 61 -5.69 -23.31 2.00
N HIS A 62 -6.98 -23.65 1.91
CA HIS A 62 -7.55 -24.34 0.76
C HIS A 62 -7.43 -23.55 -0.55
N LEU A 63 -7.52 -22.21 -0.49
CA LEU A 63 -7.31 -21.35 -1.65
C LEU A 63 -5.83 -21.31 -2.05
N GLN A 64 -4.89 -21.30 -1.10
CA GLN A 64 -3.46 -21.39 -1.39
C GLN A 64 -3.07 -22.73 -2.01
N GLU A 65 -3.74 -23.81 -1.60
CA GLU A 65 -3.54 -25.17 -2.11
C GLU A 65 -4.33 -25.45 -3.41
N GLU A 66 -5.00 -24.43 -3.97
CA GLU A 66 -5.82 -24.50 -5.20
C GLU A 66 -6.96 -25.54 -5.11
N LYS A 67 -7.40 -25.91 -3.89
CA LYS A 67 -8.51 -26.85 -3.65
C LYS A 67 -9.88 -26.22 -3.88
N ILE A 68 -9.97 -24.90 -3.74
CA ILE A 68 -11.19 -24.10 -3.85
C ILE A 68 -10.92 -22.94 -4.81
N SER A 69 -11.90 -22.57 -5.64
CA SER A 69 -11.76 -21.42 -6.53
C SER A 69 -11.93 -20.09 -5.78
N LEU A 70 -11.42 -18.99 -6.34
CA LEU A 70 -11.63 -17.66 -5.75
C LEU A 70 -13.12 -17.32 -5.61
N GLN A 71 -13.94 -17.75 -6.56
CA GLN A 71 -15.38 -17.50 -6.55
C GLN A 71 -16.05 -18.23 -5.39
N ASP A 72 -15.73 -19.51 -5.19
CA ASP A 72 -16.26 -20.32 -4.10
C ASP A 72 -15.84 -19.77 -2.73
N ALA A 73 -14.60 -19.27 -2.61
CA ALA A 73 -14.13 -18.62 -1.40
C ALA A 73 -14.92 -17.33 -1.10
N LEU A 74 -15.17 -16.49 -2.10
CA LEU A 74 -15.96 -15.26 -1.95
C LEU A 74 -17.44 -15.52 -1.63
N GLU A 75 -17.97 -16.66 -2.09
CA GLU A 75 -19.34 -17.11 -1.81
C GLU A 75 -19.46 -17.84 -0.47
N SER A 76 -18.35 -18.09 0.23
CA SER A 76 -18.35 -18.71 1.55
C SER A 76 -19.19 -17.91 2.55
N GLN A 77 -20.09 -18.61 3.23
CA GLN A 77 -20.93 -18.06 4.28
C GLN A 77 -20.09 -17.46 5.42
N THR A 78 -18.93 -18.03 5.72
CA THR A 78 -18.00 -17.55 6.75
C THR A 78 -17.43 -16.18 6.41
N LEU A 79 -16.96 -16.00 5.17
CA LEU A 79 -16.41 -14.71 4.74
C LEU A 79 -17.50 -13.64 4.65
N GLN A 80 -18.71 -14.01 4.19
CA GLN A 80 -19.88 -13.12 4.19
C GLN A 80 -20.26 -12.71 5.62
N ALA A 81 -20.30 -13.64 6.57
CA ALA A 81 -20.59 -13.35 7.98
C ALA A 81 -19.54 -12.41 8.59
N ILE A 82 -18.24 -12.64 8.34
CA ILE A 82 -17.16 -11.75 8.79
C ILE A 82 -17.33 -10.37 8.18
N GLN A 83 -17.64 -10.27 6.89
CA GLN A 83 -17.88 -9.01 6.21
C GLN A 83 -19.06 -8.25 6.82
N GLU A 84 -20.17 -8.94 7.11
CA GLU A 84 -21.34 -8.36 7.76
C GLU A 84 -21.02 -7.86 9.18
N LEU A 85 -20.29 -8.63 9.99
CA LEU A 85 -19.85 -8.24 11.32
C LEU A 85 -18.97 -6.98 11.29
N LEU A 86 -17.98 -6.96 10.39
CA LEU A 86 -17.12 -5.80 10.19
C LEU A 86 -17.92 -4.57 9.77
N GLN A 87 -18.89 -4.74 8.86
CA GLN A 87 -19.72 -3.64 8.38
C GLN A 87 -20.65 -3.12 9.48
N LYS A 88 -21.25 -4.01 10.27
CA LYS A 88 -22.08 -3.66 11.43
C LYS A 88 -21.26 -2.87 12.44
N LYS A 89 -20.08 -3.38 12.84
CA LYS A 89 -19.18 -2.69 13.76
C LYS A 89 -18.76 -1.32 13.22
N ARG A 90 -18.40 -1.25 11.94
CA ARG A 90 -18.05 0.02 11.29
C ARG A 90 -19.17 1.05 11.39
N ASN A 91 -20.43 0.63 11.26
CA ASN A 91 -21.59 1.51 11.42
C ASN A 91 -21.82 1.91 12.89
N GLU A 92 -21.65 0.98 13.83
CA GLU A 92 -21.72 1.27 15.26
C GLU A 92 -20.69 2.30 15.70
N LEU A 93 -19.48 2.28 15.14
CA LEU A 93 -18.39 3.20 15.49
C LEU A 93 -18.59 4.62 14.93
N LYS A 94 -19.52 4.86 14.00
CA LYS A 94 -19.80 6.19 13.38
C LYS A 94 -20.51 7.19 14.33
N GLN A 95 -20.29 7.10 15.64
CA GLN A 95 -20.96 7.97 16.61
C GLN A 95 -20.29 9.35 16.74
N SER A 96 -18.96 9.41 16.79
CA SER A 96 -18.22 10.66 17.00
C SER A 96 -17.65 11.23 15.69
N ARG A 97 -17.37 12.55 15.68
CA ARG A 97 -16.68 13.20 14.55
C ARG A 97 -15.30 12.59 14.32
N THR A 98 -14.58 12.28 15.40
CA THR A 98 -13.26 11.64 15.37
C THR A 98 -13.36 10.24 14.77
N SER A 99 -14.31 9.42 15.20
CA SER A 99 -14.51 8.08 14.65
C SER A 99 -14.80 8.13 13.15
N LYS A 100 -15.67 9.04 12.70
CA LYS A 100 -15.99 9.22 11.27
C LYS A 100 -14.76 9.60 10.45
N LEU A 101 -13.89 10.46 10.99
CA LEU A 101 -12.63 10.84 10.36
C LEU A 101 -11.69 9.64 10.18
N TRP A 102 -11.49 8.84 11.23
CA TRP A 102 -10.62 7.66 11.18
C TRP A 102 -11.17 6.55 10.27
N LEU A 103 -12.49 6.35 10.24
CA LEU A 103 -13.10 5.45 9.26
C LEU A 103 -12.89 5.95 7.82
N SER A 104 -13.05 7.25 7.59
CA SER A 104 -12.75 7.84 6.27
C SER A 104 -11.27 7.67 5.90
N PHE A 105 -10.37 7.73 6.88
CA PHE A 105 -8.97 7.41 6.68
C PHE A 105 -8.75 5.96 6.25
N LEU A 106 -9.40 4.99 6.91
CA LEU A 106 -9.33 3.58 6.51
C LEU A 106 -9.83 3.38 5.06
N ASP A 107 -10.90 4.09 4.66
CA ASP A 107 -11.37 4.05 3.27
C ASP A 107 -10.32 4.58 2.28
N MET A 108 -9.65 5.69 2.62
CA MET A 108 -8.55 6.23 1.81
C MET A 108 -7.39 5.24 1.68
N VAL A 109 -6.99 4.58 2.77
CA VAL A 109 -5.90 3.58 2.73
C VAL A 109 -6.34 2.36 1.93
N ALA A 110 -7.59 1.90 2.03
CA ALA A 110 -8.11 0.80 1.23
C ALA A 110 -8.08 1.11 -0.28
N ILE A 111 -8.44 2.34 -0.68
CA ILE A 111 -8.30 2.78 -2.08
C ILE A 111 -6.82 2.83 -2.49
N LEU A 112 -5.95 3.37 -1.64
CA LEU A 112 -4.51 3.42 -1.89
C LEU A 112 -3.91 2.01 -2.09
N LYS A 113 -4.29 1.03 -1.25
CA LYS A 113 -3.88 -0.36 -1.40
C LYS A 113 -4.27 -0.89 -2.78
N ARG A 114 -5.54 -0.77 -3.18
CA ARG A 114 -6.01 -1.22 -4.50
C ARG A 114 -5.33 -0.51 -5.66
N PHE A 115 -5.07 0.79 -5.54
CA PHE A 115 -4.30 1.53 -6.54
C PHE A 115 -2.87 1.02 -6.67
N LEU A 116 -2.20 0.76 -5.54
CA LEU A 116 -0.87 0.15 -5.56
C LEU A 116 -0.92 -1.24 -6.19
N ILE A 117 -1.94 -2.05 -5.90
CA ILE A 117 -2.12 -3.35 -6.56
C ILE A 117 -2.20 -3.15 -8.07
N ALA A 118 -3.08 -2.26 -8.54
CA ALA A 118 -3.25 -1.97 -9.97
C ALA A 118 -1.92 -1.58 -10.65
N GLU A 119 -1.16 -0.68 -10.05
CA GLU A 119 0.14 -0.24 -10.56
C GLU A 119 1.19 -1.37 -10.55
N ARG A 120 1.19 -2.23 -9.52
CA ARG A 120 2.17 -3.32 -9.40
C ARG A 120 1.86 -4.47 -10.35
N THR A 121 0.58 -4.77 -10.58
CA THR A 121 0.11 -5.83 -11.49
C THR A 121 -0.10 -5.35 -12.92
N GLY A 122 -0.19 -4.04 -13.16
CA GLY A 122 -0.56 -3.47 -14.46
C GLY A 122 -2.03 -3.71 -14.80
N ASP A 123 -2.93 -3.73 -13.81
CA ASP A 123 -4.38 -3.82 -14.04
C ASP A 123 -4.95 -2.44 -14.38
N TRP A 124 -5.28 -2.25 -15.66
CA TRP A 124 -5.77 -0.97 -16.18
C TRP A 124 -7.16 -0.58 -15.65
N LEU A 125 -8.06 -1.55 -15.52
CA LEU A 125 -9.42 -1.27 -15.06
C LEU A 125 -9.43 -0.93 -13.57
N LEU A 126 -8.62 -1.65 -12.77
CA LEU A 126 -8.46 -1.34 -11.35
C LEU A 126 -7.78 0.02 -11.14
N HIS A 127 -6.84 0.40 -12.02
CA HIS A 127 -6.21 1.73 -12.00
C HIS A 127 -7.24 2.84 -12.19
N LEU A 128 -8.10 2.74 -13.22
CA LEU A 128 -9.12 3.75 -13.50
C LEU A 128 -10.20 3.81 -12.41
N SER A 129 -10.64 2.65 -11.88
CA SER A 129 -11.65 2.59 -10.83
C SER A 129 -11.13 3.24 -9.54
N THR A 130 -9.91 2.92 -9.12
CA THR A 130 -9.31 3.48 -7.92
C THR A 130 -9.02 4.97 -8.05
N LEU A 131 -8.57 5.46 -9.21
CA LEU A 131 -8.44 6.90 -9.46
C LEU A 131 -9.78 7.65 -9.36
N LYS A 132 -10.86 7.06 -9.89
CA LYS A 132 -12.21 7.62 -9.76
C LYS A 132 -12.65 7.70 -8.30
N GLU A 133 -12.36 6.66 -7.52
CA GLU A 133 -12.66 6.62 -6.09
C GLU A 133 -11.81 7.59 -5.25
N MET A 134 -10.61 7.95 -5.70
CA MET A 134 -9.77 8.96 -5.04
C MET A 134 -10.28 10.39 -5.21
N LEU A 135 -11.03 10.70 -6.28
CA LEU A 135 -11.43 12.08 -6.62
C LEU A 135 -12.15 12.83 -5.47
N PRO A 136 -13.14 12.25 -4.76
CA PRO A 136 -13.80 12.94 -3.65
C PRO A 136 -12.83 13.33 -2.53
N TYR A 137 -11.83 12.49 -2.25
CA TYR A 137 -10.83 12.75 -1.22
C TYR A 137 -9.84 13.83 -1.63
N LEU A 138 -9.43 13.87 -2.91
CA LEU A 138 -8.61 14.95 -3.45
C LEU A 138 -9.33 16.30 -3.39
N ALA A 139 -10.64 16.30 -3.71
CA ALA A 139 -11.47 17.49 -3.61
C ALA A 139 -11.63 17.96 -2.15
N ALA A 140 -11.97 17.03 -1.24
CA ALA A 140 -12.18 17.32 0.17
C ALA A 140 -10.90 17.79 0.90
N SER A 141 -9.72 17.33 0.48
CA SER A 141 -8.42 17.74 1.02
C SER A 141 -7.89 19.07 0.46
N GLY A 142 -8.63 19.72 -0.45
CA GLY A 142 -8.24 20.99 -1.06
C GLY A 142 -7.19 20.85 -2.17
N HIS A 143 -6.91 19.64 -2.64
CA HIS A 143 -5.99 19.36 -3.75
C HIS A 143 -6.68 19.59 -5.10
N ASN A 144 -7.21 20.80 -5.31
CA ASN A 144 -8.04 21.14 -6.48
C ASN A 144 -7.32 20.95 -7.82
N LEU A 145 -6.03 21.28 -7.90
CA LEU A 145 -5.24 21.08 -9.12
C LEU A 145 -5.09 19.60 -9.46
N TYR A 146 -4.80 18.75 -8.46
CA TYR A 146 -4.73 17.30 -8.66
C TYR A 146 -6.10 16.71 -9.00
N THR A 147 -7.16 17.17 -8.34
CA THR A 147 -8.54 16.76 -8.62
C THR A 147 -8.90 17.06 -10.06
N LYS A 148 -8.63 18.29 -10.53
CA LYS A 148 -8.89 18.72 -11.91
C LYS A 148 -8.10 17.86 -12.89
N SER A 149 -6.80 17.71 -12.71
CA SER A 149 -5.94 16.92 -13.61
C SER A 149 -6.34 15.45 -13.65
N ALA A 150 -6.62 14.84 -12.49
CA ALA A 150 -7.07 13.45 -12.41
C ALA A 150 -8.44 13.24 -13.09
N TYR A 151 -9.36 14.20 -12.93
CA TYR A 151 -10.65 14.18 -13.61
C TYR A 151 -10.50 14.24 -15.14
N PHE A 152 -9.69 15.17 -15.66
CA PHE A 152 -9.41 15.24 -17.11
C PHE A 152 -8.77 13.96 -17.64
N TYR A 153 -7.78 13.43 -16.91
CA TYR A 153 -7.15 12.16 -17.24
C TYR A 153 -8.18 11.03 -17.31
N LEU A 154 -9.01 10.85 -16.28
CA LEU A 154 -10.05 9.82 -16.26
C LEU A 154 -11.02 9.94 -17.44
N SER A 155 -11.46 11.16 -17.75
CA SER A 155 -12.35 11.39 -18.89
C SER A 155 -11.71 10.98 -20.22
N GLN A 156 -10.42 11.28 -20.42
CA GLN A 156 -9.69 10.86 -21.62
C GLN A 156 -9.49 9.35 -21.66
N MET A 157 -9.13 8.75 -20.53
CA MET A 157 -8.86 7.32 -20.44
C MET A 157 -10.11 6.46 -20.61
N GLN A 158 -11.29 6.97 -20.25
CA GLN A 158 -12.57 6.30 -20.49
C GLN A 158 -12.97 6.27 -21.97
N ASN A 159 -12.59 7.29 -22.73
CA ASN A 159 -12.85 7.36 -24.18
C ASN A 159 -11.69 6.76 -25.00
N LEU A 160 -10.66 6.22 -24.33
CA LEU A 160 -9.46 5.74 -25.00
C LEU A 160 -9.76 4.59 -25.98
N GLU A 161 -10.75 3.75 -25.66
CA GLU A 161 -11.18 2.66 -26.55
C GLU A 161 -11.73 3.16 -27.89
N SER A 162 -12.48 4.28 -27.88
CA SER A 162 -13.01 4.88 -29.11
C SER A 162 -11.97 5.73 -29.84
N ASP A 163 -11.18 6.50 -29.09
CA ASP A 163 -10.30 7.51 -29.66
C ASP A 163 -8.98 6.89 -30.16
N HIS A 164 -8.46 5.91 -29.43
CA HIS A 164 -7.16 5.25 -29.69
C HIS A 164 -7.19 3.75 -29.30
N PRO A 165 -7.89 2.90 -30.07
CA PRO A 165 -8.12 1.49 -29.71
C PRO A 165 -6.82 0.67 -29.58
N ASP A 166 -5.78 1.03 -30.33
CA ASP A 166 -4.45 0.42 -30.27
C ASP A 166 -3.75 0.69 -28.93
N ILE A 167 -3.80 1.93 -28.45
CA ILE A 167 -3.27 2.32 -27.14
C ILE A 167 -4.09 1.66 -26.03
N HIS A 168 -5.42 1.65 -26.15
CA HIS A 168 -6.30 0.98 -25.20
C HIS A 168 -5.94 -0.51 -25.07
N ALA A 169 -5.74 -1.21 -26.18
CA ALA A 169 -5.30 -2.61 -26.17
C ALA A 169 -3.95 -2.80 -25.47
N HIS A 170 -2.99 -1.88 -25.66
CA HIS A 170 -1.73 -1.93 -24.93
C HIS A 170 -1.89 -1.71 -23.42
N PHE A 171 -2.75 -0.79 -23.01
CA PHE A 171 -3.02 -0.51 -21.59
C PHE A 171 -3.72 -1.67 -20.90
N MET A 172 -4.71 -2.28 -21.56
CA MET A 172 -5.38 -3.50 -21.10
C MET A 172 -4.41 -4.68 -20.93
N ASN A 173 -3.35 -4.73 -21.74
CA ASN A 173 -2.25 -5.69 -21.59
C ASN A 173 -1.22 -5.28 -20.51
N GLY A 174 -1.54 -4.30 -19.67
CA GLY A 174 -0.70 -3.81 -18.57
C GLY A 174 0.51 -2.99 -19.00
N LYS A 175 0.57 -2.50 -20.25
CA LYS A 175 1.70 -1.67 -20.74
C LYS A 175 1.62 -0.20 -20.31
N HIS A 176 0.66 0.17 -19.47
CA HIS A 176 0.61 1.50 -18.85
C HIS A 176 1.61 1.63 -17.69
N VAL A 177 2.10 0.52 -17.13
CA VAL A 177 3.16 0.48 -16.12
C VAL A 177 4.47 -0.01 -16.71
N VAL A 178 5.58 0.43 -16.11
CA VAL A 178 6.93 0.03 -16.53
C VAL A 178 7.39 -1.15 -15.68
N ARG A 179 7.83 -2.23 -16.33
CA ARG A 179 8.43 -3.41 -15.69
C ARG A 179 9.91 -3.51 -16.09
N ARG A 180 10.76 -3.86 -15.13
CA ARG A 180 12.21 -4.12 -15.35
C ARG A 180 12.56 -5.61 -15.32
N SER A 181 11.61 -6.44 -14.92
CA SER A 181 11.72 -7.89 -14.88
C SER A 181 10.35 -8.48 -15.18
N ASP A 182 10.32 -9.76 -15.55
CA ASP A 182 9.09 -10.49 -15.87
C ASP A 182 8.28 -10.90 -14.62
N ARG A 183 8.62 -10.36 -13.45
CA ARG A 183 7.89 -10.61 -12.20
C ARG A 183 6.51 -9.94 -12.28
N PHE A 184 5.46 -10.70 -11.99
CA PHE A 184 4.06 -10.22 -12.06
C PHE A 184 3.83 -8.93 -11.26
N TRP A 185 4.34 -8.86 -10.02
CA TRP A 185 4.20 -7.72 -9.13
C TRP A 185 5.29 -6.65 -9.32
N ALA A 186 5.95 -6.55 -10.49
CA ALA A 186 7.08 -5.62 -10.69
C ALA A 186 6.73 -4.31 -11.39
N GLY A 187 5.45 -4.04 -11.69
CA GLY A 187 5.01 -2.79 -12.31
C GLY A 187 5.35 -1.57 -11.47
N LEU A 188 5.77 -0.48 -12.12
CA LEU A 188 6.03 0.81 -11.50
C LEU A 188 5.49 1.90 -12.41
N SER A 189 4.97 2.98 -11.82
CA SER A 189 4.56 4.14 -12.59
C SER A 189 5.74 4.75 -13.35
N THR A 190 5.46 5.27 -14.54
CA THR A 190 6.48 5.84 -15.44
C THR A 190 7.26 6.97 -14.77
N ASP A 191 6.57 7.85 -14.03
CA ASP A 191 7.21 8.96 -13.31
C ASP A 191 8.18 8.44 -12.23
N LEU A 192 7.80 7.38 -11.50
CA LEU A 192 8.66 6.79 -10.49
C LEU A 192 9.93 6.17 -11.10
N VAL A 193 9.81 5.54 -12.27
CA VAL A 193 10.97 5.00 -13.00
C VAL A 193 11.86 6.14 -13.50
N ILE A 194 11.28 7.20 -14.05
CA ILE A 194 12.03 8.38 -14.48
C ILE A 194 12.79 8.97 -13.29
N GLU A 195 12.11 9.24 -12.16
CA GLU A 195 12.74 9.88 -11.00
C GLU A 195 13.79 8.97 -10.33
N GLN A 196 13.48 7.70 -10.13
CA GLN A 196 14.33 6.83 -9.33
C GLN A 196 15.48 6.20 -10.11
N VAL A 197 15.30 5.99 -11.41
CA VAL A 197 16.26 5.28 -12.27
C VAL A 197 16.96 6.26 -13.20
N LEU A 198 16.21 6.91 -14.09
CA LEU A 198 16.81 7.78 -15.13
C LEU A 198 17.42 9.04 -14.51
N MET A 199 16.71 9.72 -13.63
CA MET A 199 17.23 10.92 -12.96
C MET A 199 18.35 10.57 -11.97
N ARG A 200 18.37 9.35 -11.43
CA ARG A 200 19.49 8.89 -10.59
C ARG A 200 20.76 8.71 -11.41
N SER A 201 20.71 8.08 -12.59
CA SER A 201 21.90 7.89 -13.43
C SER A 201 22.47 9.22 -13.92
N VAL A 202 21.60 10.19 -14.19
CA VAL A 202 21.98 11.57 -14.52
C VAL A 202 22.66 12.28 -13.33
N LYS A 203 22.21 12.03 -12.09
CA LYS A 203 22.65 12.74 -10.89
C LYS A 203 23.76 12.07 -10.08
N SER A 204 23.99 10.77 -10.29
CA SER A 204 25.02 10.01 -9.59
C SER A 204 26.43 10.41 -10.02
N THR A 205 27.45 9.93 -9.30
CA THR A 205 28.85 10.11 -9.69
C THR A 205 29.08 9.44 -11.06
N GLY A 206 29.70 10.16 -12.00
CA GLY A 206 29.78 9.74 -13.42
C GLY A 206 28.56 10.15 -14.27
N GLY A 207 27.52 10.72 -13.65
CA GLY A 207 26.35 11.30 -14.32
C GLY A 207 26.56 12.76 -14.75
N LEU A 208 25.67 13.22 -15.63
CA LEU A 208 25.76 14.51 -16.31
C LEU A 208 25.76 15.72 -15.35
N THR A 209 25.03 15.67 -14.21
CA THR A 209 24.87 16.86 -13.35
C THR A 209 25.95 17.01 -12.27
N ARG A 210 26.85 16.03 -12.09
CA ARG A 210 27.97 16.11 -11.15
C ARG A 210 29.31 16.46 -11.83
N GLY A 211 29.33 16.57 -13.15
CA GLY A 211 30.52 16.91 -13.95
C GLY A 211 30.62 18.40 -14.34
N ARG A 212 31.41 18.70 -15.38
CA ARG A 212 31.73 20.06 -15.86
C ARG A 212 30.58 20.82 -16.56
N GLY A 213 29.33 20.44 -16.30
CA GLY A 213 28.14 21.15 -16.79
C GLY A 213 27.30 20.40 -17.83
N MET A 214 26.15 20.98 -18.18
CA MET A 214 25.10 20.40 -19.04
C MET A 214 25.15 20.96 -20.48
N GLY A 215 26.36 21.21 -21.00
CA GLY A 215 26.57 21.65 -22.38
C GLY A 215 26.08 20.61 -23.40
N GLU A 216 25.85 21.04 -24.63
CA GLU A 216 25.35 20.17 -25.72
C GLU A 216 26.32 19.03 -26.05
N VAL A 217 27.62 19.33 -26.07
CA VAL A 217 28.68 18.33 -26.31
C VAL A 217 28.71 17.28 -25.20
N GLN A 218 28.60 17.70 -23.92
CA GLN A 218 28.58 16.79 -22.78
C GLN A 218 27.32 15.93 -22.75
N ARG A 219 26.15 16.51 -23.12
CA ARG A 219 24.90 15.77 -23.27
C ARG A 219 25.01 14.70 -24.34
N THR A 220 25.54 15.05 -25.50
CA THR A 220 25.72 14.13 -26.63
C THR A 220 26.68 13.00 -26.27
N LEU A 221 27.82 13.33 -25.68
CA LEU A 221 28.79 12.33 -25.22
C LEU A 221 28.18 11.37 -24.20
N TRP A 222 27.44 11.90 -23.22
CA TRP A 222 26.78 11.08 -22.20
C TRP A 222 25.70 10.17 -22.80
N LEU A 223 24.86 10.71 -23.69
CA LEU A 223 23.79 9.96 -24.36
C LEU A 223 24.34 8.81 -25.23
N LEU A 224 25.43 9.04 -25.97
CA LEU A 224 26.02 8.04 -26.84
C LEU A 224 26.86 7.01 -26.08
N SER A 225 27.48 7.39 -24.96
CA SER A 225 28.34 6.49 -24.18
C SER A 225 27.60 5.67 -23.13
N ILE A 226 26.42 6.11 -22.66
CA ILE A 226 25.73 5.43 -21.56
C ILE A 226 25.35 3.97 -21.82
N PRO A 227 24.90 3.54 -23.03
CA PRO A 227 24.57 2.14 -23.26
C PRO A 227 25.81 1.26 -23.13
N THR A 228 26.91 1.66 -23.77
CA THR A 228 28.20 0.96 -23.71
C THR A 228 28.76 0.92 -22.30
N LEU A 229 28.72 2.03 -21.57
CA LEU A 229 29.19 2.08 -20.18
C LEU A 229 28.33 1.22 -19.24
N ALA A 230 27.02 1.11 -19.50
CA ALA A 230 26.13 0.23 -18.75
C ALA A 230 26.49 -1.25 -18.96
N GLU A 231 26.82 -1.65 -20.19
CA GLU A 231 27.29 -3.01 -20.52
C GLU A 231 28.61 -3.33 -19.82
N TYR A 232 29.61 -2.42 -19.88
CA TYR A 232 30.87 -2.61 -19.16
C TYR A 232 30.68 -2.72 -17.65
N ASN A 233 29.81 -1.88 -17.07
CA ASN A 233 29.50 -1.95 -15.64
C ASN A 233 28.81 -3.28 -15.29
N HIS A 234 27.90 -3.76 -16.14
CA HIS A 234 27.25 -5.06 -15.95
C HIS A 234 28.27 -6.22 -16.00
N ALA A 235 29.15 -6.24 -17.02
CA ALA A 235 30.21 -7.23 -17.15
C ALA A 235 31.18 -7.19 -15.95
N MET A 236 31.55 -6.00 -15.48
CA MET A 236 32.39 -5.83 -14.30
C MET A 236 31.71 -6.37 -13.04
N GLN A 237 30.42 -6.09 -12.84
CA GLN A 237 29.65 -6.61 -11.70
C GLN A 237 29.57 -8.14 -11.70
N GLN A 238 29.40 -8.75 -12.88
CA GLN A 238 29.44 -10.21 -13.03
C GLN A 238 30.82 -10.76 -12.67
N LEU A 239 31.89 -10.15 -13.20
CA LEU A 239 33.27 -10.56 -12.95
C LEU A 239 33.65 -10.46 -11.46
N THR A 240 33.31 -9.35 -10.80
CA THR A 240 33.68 -9.10 -9.40
C THR A 240 32.73 -9.77 -8.40
N GLY A 241 31.70 -10.48 -8.86
CA GLY A 241 30.68 -11.09 -7.99
C GLY A 241 29.88 -10.05 -7.17
N THR A 242 29.95 -8.77 -7.53
CA THR A 242 29.20 -7.67 -6.90
C THR A 242 27.86 -7.44 -7.56
N GLY A 243 27.51 -8.26 -8.57
CA GLY A 243 26.17 -8.32 -9.13
C GLY A 243 25.16 -8.48 -8.02
N TYR A 244 24.27 -7.50 -7.87
CA TYR A 244 23.13 -7.61 -6.97
C TYR A 244 22.24 -8.75 -7.48
N LYS A 245 22.45 -9.97 -6.97
CA LYS A 245 21.45 -11.03 -7.06
C LYS A 245 20.30 -10.59 -6.18
N THR A 246 19.35 -9.85 -6.75
CA THR A 246 18.07 -9.63 -6.10
C THR A 246 17.46 -11.01 -5.90
N SER A 247 17.34 -11.44 -4.65
CA SER A 247 16.50 -12.57 -4.27
C SER A 247 15.15 -12.48 -4.98
N ASP A 248 14.53 -13.63 -5.27
CA ASP A 248 13.14 -13.65 -5.73
C ASP A 248 12.20 -13.02 -4.71
N GLN A 249 12.60 -13.01 -3.43
CA GLN A 249 11.91 -12.26 -2.39
C GLN A 249 12.17 -10.75 -2.52
N HIS A 250 11.09 -10.00 -2.51
CA HIS A 250 11.11 -8.54 -2.46
C HIS A 250 11.82 -8.07 -1.18
N ILE A 251 12.61 -6.98 -1.25
CA ILE A 251 13.40 -6.48 -0.11
C ILE A 251 12.54 -6.15 1.13
N GLU A 252 11.30 -5.73 0.89
CA GLU A 252 10.32 -5.44 1.96
C GLU A 252 9.81 -6.72 2.67
N ASN A 253 9.97 -7.90 2.07
CA ASN A 253 9.62 -9.20 2.68
C ASN A 253 10.80 -9.84 3.45
N SER A 254 11.88 -9.10 3.66
CA SER A 254 13.00 -9.61 4.45
C SER A 254 12.62 -9.73 5.92
N LYS A 255 13.14 -10.76 6.62
CA LYS A 255 12.85 -11.00 8.05
C LYS A 255 13.05 -9.75 8.91
N SER A 256 14.15 -9.02 8.69
CA SER A 256 14.46 -7.80 9.43
C SER A 256 13.47 -6.64 9.16
N ARG A 257 12.82 -6.63 7.98
CA ARG A 257 11.74 -5.68 7.68
C ARG A 257 10.45 -6.09 8.37
N MET A 258 10.07 -7.36 8.29
CA MET A 258 8.90 -7.91 8.97
C MET A 258 8.98 -7.69 10.49
N GLU A 259 10.11 -7.98 11.11
CA GLU A 259 10.34 -7.76 12.55
C GLU A 259 10.17 -6.29 12.94
N ARG A 260 10.68 -5.37 12.11
CA ARG A 260 10.53 -3.93 12.35
C ARG A 260 9.09 -3.47 12.19
N ASP A 261 8.40 -3.94 11.16
CA ASP A 261 7.00 -3.58 10.91
C ASP A 261 6.08 -4.14 12.00
N ASN A 262 6.34 -5.35 12.48
CA ASN A 262 5.64 -5.94 13.63
C ASN A 262 5.86 -5.11 14.90
N LYS A 263 7.12 -4.75 15.20
CA LYS A 263 7.45 -3.89 16.35
C LYS A 263 6.73 -2.55 16.29
N ASP A 264 6.77 -1.89 15.14
CA ASP A 264 6.15 -0.57 14.95
C ASP A 264 4.61 -0.67 14.99
N SER A 265 4.04 -1.75 14.45
CA SER A 265 2.58 -2.01 14.49
C SER A 265 2.10 -2.22 15.91
N ASN A 266 2.84 -3.00 16.72
CA ASN A 266 2.51 -3.22 18.13
C ASN A 266 2.55 -1.91 18.93
N LEU A 267 3.61 -1.11 18.74
CA LEU A 267 3.74 0.20 19.39
C LEU A 267 2.58 1.14 19.04
N LEU A 268 2.17 1.18 17.78
CA LEU A 268 1.00 1.99 17.36
C LEU A 268 -0.31 1.44 17.94
N THR A 269 -0.44 0.12 18.03
CA THR A 269 -1.62 -0.53 18.61
C THR A 269 -1.74 -0.23 20.10
N GLU A 270 -0.64 -0.32 20.85
CA GLU A 270 -0.57 0.08 22.27
C GLU A 270 -0.96 1.56 22.43
N PHE A 271 -0.37 2.44 21.63
CA PHE A 271 -0.65 3.88 21.67
C PHE A 271 -2.13 4.21 21.38
N LEU A 272 -2.72 3.53 20.39
CA LEU A 272 -4.12 3.74 20.00
C LEU A 272 -5.09 3.03 20.94
N THR A 273 -4.71 1.95 21.63
CA THR A 273 -5.53 1.34 22.68
C THR A 273 -5.81 2.35 23.80
N GLU A 274 -4.78 3.08 24.24
CA GLU A 274 -4.93 4.13 25.27
C GLU A 274 -5.79 5.30 24.79
N ARG A 275 -5.69 5.64 23.49
CA ARG A 275 -6.29 6.80 22.82
C ARG A 275 -7.27 6.36 21.73
N ASN A 276 -8.14 5.41 22.05
CA ASN A 276 -8.97 4.75 21.06
C ASN A 276 -9.91 5.78 20.38
N PRO A 277 -9.75 6.02 19.06
CA PRO A 277 -10.50 7.02 18.33
C PRO A 277 -11.99 6.68 18.16
N PHE A 278 -12.37 5.45 18.47
CA PHE A 278 -13.73 4.94 18.35
C PHE A 278 -14.53 5.01 19.65
N THR A 279 -13.92 5.45 20.76
CA THR A 279 -14.63 5.63 22.03
C THR A 279 -15.66 6.77 21.95
N LYS A 280 -16.82 6.56 22.58
CA LYS A 280 -17.82 7.64 22.77
C LYS A 280 -17.18 8.70 23.68
N GLU A 281 -17.17 9.96 23.25
CA GLU A 281 -16.50 11.09 23.93
C GLU A 281 -16.69 11.04 25.45
N GLY A 282 -15.59 10.86 26.21
CA GLY A 282 -15.72 10.66 27.66
C GLY A 282 -14.44 10.60 28.50
N ARG A 283 -13.22 10.61 27.95
CA ARG A 283 -12.02 10.85 28.77
C ARG A 283 -11.56 12.29 28.60
N LYS A 284 -12.09 13.18 29.45
CA LYS A 284 -11.42 14.45 29.77
C LYS A 284 -10.01 14.08 30.25
N ILE A 285 -9.01 14.37 29.44
CA ILE A 285 -7.61 14.31 29.84
C ILE A 285 -7.51 15.18 31.11
N PRO A 286 -7.06 14.65 32.28
CA PRO A 286 -6.82 15.49 33.43
C PRO A 286 -5.77 16.52 33.01
N LYS A 287 -6.15 17.80 33.00
CA LYS A 287 -5.21 18.90 32.83
C LYS A 287 -4.16 18.71 33.92
N GLY A 288 -2.92 18.41 33.50
CA GLY A 288 -1.79 18.28 34.42
C GLY A 288 -1.76 19.48 35.34
N GLN A 289 -1.70 19.21 36.65
CA GLN A 289 -1.39 20.21 37.64
C GLN A 289 -0.06 20.85 37.22
N SER A 290 -0.11 22.15 36.91
CA SER A 290 1.07 22.98 36.82
C SER A 290 1.74 22.96 38.19
N ASN A 291 2.86 22.26 38.30
CA ASN A 291 3.76 22.41 39.43
C ASN A 291 4.31 23.84 39.38
N SER A 292 3.79 24.68 40.28
CA SER A 292 4.48 25.82 40.87
C SER A 292 5.68 25.38 41.68
#